data_AF-A0AAV8ZIG3-F1
#
_entry.id   AF-A0AAV8ZIG3-F1
#
_cell.length_a   1.000
_cell.length_b   1.000
_cell.length_c   1.000
_cell.angle_alpha   90.00
_cell.angle_beta   90.00
_cell.angle_gamma   90.00
#
_symmetry.space_group_name_H-M   'P 1'
#
loop_
_entity.id
_entity.type
_entity.pdbx_description
1 polymer ?
#
loop_
_entity_poly.entity_id
_entity_poly.type
_entity_poly.pdbx_seq_one_letter_code
_entity_poly.pdbx_strand_id
1 'polypeptide(L)'
;MTKHEKEDSVREIMQVPKGDKKRKQMINLLRKEGNFTLLDENKIRPVQRSIHKDERQEDNEVAQEFMPCPYCKGIYRLTTVRKHSKTCLYCPQNEEKSNIASEGQNSLVFKASRVLFLDKLRLKNEVFPNMHADRASFYGKNDPVICQYAEDYLRKHKRPHIKNAVSNKIRELGRLLTSLEEIYGLNTMLQAMNTKHFDKVVHAAQIISGYDATSKTFQAPSLALHMKTILLAACLAAKTILLKQEPFASR
;
A
#
# COMPACT_ATOMS: atom_id res chain seq x y z
N MET A 1 -10.00 -25.36 19.41
CA MET A 1 -9.77 -24.26 20.38
C MET A 1 -9.04 -24.73 21.64
N THR A 2 -9.12 -26.01 22.03
CA THR A 2 -8.40 -26.56 23.20
C THR A 2 -6.88 -26.37 23.17
N LYS A 3 -6.25 -26.35 21.99
CA LYS A 3 -4.80 -26.06 21.85
C LYS A 3 -4.40 -24.59 22.14
N HIS A 4 -5.35 -23.66 22.12
CA HIS A 4 -5.14 -22.21 22.30
C HIS A 4 -5.87 -21.68 23.54
N GLU A 5 -6.21 -22.55 24.49
CA GLU A 5 -7.03 -22.20 25.66
C GLU A 5 -6.41 -21.12 26.56
N LYS A 6 -5.09 -20.90 26.45
CA LYS A 6 -4.38 -19.86 27.19
C LYS A 6 -4.46 -18.47 26.56
N GLU A 7 -4.89 -18.36 25.31
CA GLU A 7 -5.03 -17.06 24.64
C GLU A 7 -6.28 -16.34 25.15
N ASP A 8 -6.13 -15.08 25.56
CA ASP A 8 -7.20 -14.31 26.20
C ASP A 8 -8.46 -14.23 25.32
N SER A 9 -8.30 -13.95 24.03
CA SER A 9 -9.39 -13.91 23.07
C SER A 9 -10.16 -15.23 22.96
N VAL A 10 -9.46 -16.37 23.10
CA VAL A 10 -10.06 -17.71 23.10
C VAL A 10 -10.82 -17.96 24.40
N ARG A 11 -10.28 -17.54 25.54
CA ARG A 11 -10.93 -17.66 26.86
C ARG A 11 -12.24 -16.89 26.91
N GLU A 12 -12.23 -15.64 26.44
CA GLU A 12 -13.45 -14.81 26.38
C GLU A 12 -14.53 -15.45 25.51
N ILE A 13 -14.16 -16.03 24.35
CA ILE A 13 -15.11 -16.75 23.48
C ILE A 13 -15.69 -17.98 24.18
N MET A 14 -14.88 -18.68 24.98
CA MET A 14 -15.31 -19.90 25.68
C MET A 14 -16.29 -19.62 26.82
N GLN A 15 -16.23 -18.42 27.44
CA GLN A 15 -17.19 -17.97 28.46
C GLN A 15 -18.59 -17.71 27.89
N VAL A 16 -18.71 -17.40 26.60
CA VAL A 16 -20.02 -17.18 25.95
C VAL A 16 -20.66 -18.53 25.60
N PRO A 17 -21.95 -18.78 25.85
CA PRO A 17 -22.61 -20.05 25.53
C PRO A 17 -22.53 -20.46 24.06
N LYS A 18 -22.50 -21.76 23.79
CA LYS A 18 -22.56 -22.29 22.42
C LYS A 18 -23.90 -21.90 21.77
N GLY A 19 -23.87 -21.54 20.49
CA GLY A 19 -25.05 -21.14 19.73
C GLY A 19 -25.34 -19.64 19.74
N ASP A 20 -24.81 -18.89 20.72
CA ASP A 20 -24.98 -17.44 20.83
C ASP A 20 -24.42 -16.70 19.59
N LYS A 21 -25.17 -15.72 19.10
CA LYS A 21 -24.77 -14.82 18.01
C LYS A 21 -23.47 -14.07 18.33
N LYS A 22 -23.30 -13.63 19.58
CA LYS A 22 -22.09 -12.95 20.06
C LYS A 22 -20.87 -13.86 19.96
N ARG A 23 -21.02 -15.14 20.37
CA ARG A 23 -19.95 -16.14 20.23
C ARG A 23 -19.54 -16.33 18.77
N LYS A 24 -20.51 -16.42 17.85
CA LYS A 24 -20.23 -16.52 16.40
C LYS A 24 -19.50 -15.30 15.86
N GLN A 25 -19.87 -14.10 16.32
CA GLN A 25 -19.22 -12.84 15.92
C GLN A 25 -17.76 -12.80 16.37
N MET A 26 -17.47 -13.13 17.63
CA MET A 26 -16.11 -13.16 18.17
C MET A 26 -15.22 -14.16 17.43
N ILE A 27 -15.73 -15.37 17.15
CA ILE A 27 -15.00 -16.37 16.34
C ILE A 27 -14.69 -15.84 14.94
N ASN A 28 -15.66 -15.15 14.31
CA ASN A 28 -15.45 -14.58 12.98
C ASN A 28 -14.45 -13.42 12.98
N LEU A 29 -14.39 -12.61 14.04
CA LEU A 29 -13.36 -11.60 14.21
C LEU A 29 -11.98 -12.25 14.31
N LEU A 30 -11.82 -13.24 15.18
CA LEU A 30 -10.56 -13.96 15.37
C LEU A 30 -10.05 -14.58 14.06
N ARG A 31 -10.95 -15.13 13.24
CA ARG A 31 -10.61 -15.63 11.89
C ARG A 31 -10.12 -14.53 10.96
N LYS A 32 -10.74 -13.35 11.00
CA LYS A 32 -10.32 -12.20 10.17
C LYS A 32 -8.96 -11.68 10.61
N GLU A 33 -8.70 -11.61 11.91
CA GLU A 33 -7.40 -11.23 12.46
C GLU A 33 -6.32 -12.23 12.04
N GLY A 34 -6.57 -13.53 12.16
CA GLY A 34 -5.66 -14.56 11.67
C GLY A 34 -5.44 -14.51 10.15
N ASN A 35 -6.44 -14.16 9.36
CA ASN A 35 -6.25 -13.95 7.92
C ASN A 35 -5.47 -12.66 7.61
N PHE A 36 -5.61 -11.64 8.45
CA PHE A 36 -4.91 -10.36 8.30
C PHE A 36 -3.41 -10.51 8.55
N THR A 37 -2.98 -11.34 9.51
CA THR A 37 -1.55 -11.58 9.75
C THR A 37 -0.86 -12.26 8.57
N LEU A 38 -1.58 -13.06 7.78
CA LEU A 38 -1.06 -13.70 6.58
C LEU A 38 -0.72 -12.72 5.44
N LEU A 39 -1.17 -11.46 5.52
CA LEU A 39 -0.84 -10.43 4.54
C LEU A 39 0.66 -10.08 4.51
N ASP A 40 1.37 -10.23 5.63
CA ASP A 40 2.82 -10.04 5.67
C ASP A 40 3.53 -11.05 4.76
N GLU A 41 2.99 -12.26 4.64
CA GLU A 41 3.45 -13.32 3.74
C GLU A 41 2.88 -13.20 2.31
N ASN A 42 2.21 -12.09 1.98
CA ASN A 42 1.48 -11.88 0.72
C ASN A 42 0.35 -12.90 0.45
N LYS A 43 -0.14 -13.59 1.49
CA LYS A 43 -1.25 -14.54 1.36
C LYS A 43 -2.56 -13.82 1.65
N ILE A 44 -3.42 -13.72 0.64
CA ILE A 44 -4.67 -12.97 0.73
C ILE A 44 -5.82 -13.94 0.92
N ARG A 45 -6.63 -13.72 1.97
CA ARG A 45 -7.84 -14.51 2.24
C ARG A 45 -9.04 -13.58 2.40
N PRO A 46 -9.72 -13.23 1.29
CA PRO A 46 -10.83 -12.30 1.33
C PRO A 46 -12.04 -12.88 2.06
N VAL A 47 -12.83 -11.99 2.69
CA VAL A 47 -14.04 -12.37 3.43
C VAL A 47 -15.13 -12.89 2.49
N GLN A 48 -15.23 -12.33 1.29
CA GLN A 48 -16.07 -12.84 0.21
C GLN A 48 -15.18 -13.57 -0.80
N ARG A 49 -15.26 -14.90 -0.81
CA ARG A 49 -14.67 -15.69 -1.89
C ARG A 49 -15.56 -15.60 -3.12
N SER A 50 -14.97 -15.45 -4.30
CA SER A 50 -15.73 -15.67 -5.54
C SER A 50 -16.18 -17.12 -5.55
N ILE A 51 -17.49 -17.36 -5.72
CA ILE A 51 -18.09 -18.70 -5.73
C ILE A 51 -17.58 -19.54 -6.93
N HIS A 52 -16.94 -18.89 -7.92
CA HIS A 52 -16.58 -19.48 -9.22
C HIS A 52 -15.08 -19.56 -9.49
N LYS A 53 -14.19 -19.46 -8.49
CA LYS A 53 -12.75 -19.62 -8.71
C LYS A 53 -12.29 -21.00 -8.25
N ASP A 54 -11.73 -21.75 -9.19
CA ASP A 54 -11.00 -23.00 -8.95
C ASP A 54 -9.95 -22.77 -7.84
N GLU A 55 -9.82 -23.70 -6.88
CA GLU A 55 -8.86 -23.63 -5.77
C GLU A 55 -7.40 -23.47 -6.25
N ARG A 56 -7.13 -23.76 -7.53
CA ARG A 56 -5.81 -23.61 -8.18
C ARG A 56 -5.50 -22.17 -8.66
N GLN A 57 -6.46 -21.25 -8.65
CA GLN A 57 -6.27 -19.85 -9.06
C GLN A 57 -6.20 -18.86 -7.87
N GLU A 58 -6.17 -19.35 -6.64
CA GLU A 58 -6.10 -18.52 -5.43
C GLU A 58 -4.82 -17.67 -5.36
N ASP A 59 -3.73 -18.09 -6.02
CA ASP A 59 -2.40 -17.49 -5.90
C ASP A 59 -2.15 -16.25 -6.78
N ASN A 60 -3.07 -15.89 -7.68
CA ASN A 60 -2.91 -14.76 -8.61
C ASN A 60 -3.73 -13.51 -8.21
N GLU A 61 -4.27 -13.45 -6.99
CA GLU A 61 -4.98 -12.25 -6.54
C GLU A 61 -3.99 -11.12 -6.23
N VAL A 62 -4.11 -10.02 -6.98
CA VAL A 62 -3.23 -8.86 -6.85
C VAL A 62 -3.52 -8.17 -5.51
N ALA A 63 -2.54 -8.18 -4.60
CA ALA A 63 -2.64 -7.58 -3.26
C ALA A 63 -3.16 -6.14 -3.23
N GLN A 64 -2.90 -5.39 -4.30
CA GLN A 64 -3.31 -4.00 -4.45
C GLN A 64 -4.83 -3.82 -4.64
N GLU A 65 -5.56 -4.87 -5.04
CA GLU A 65 -7.02 -4.83 -5.22
C GLU A 65 -7.80 -5.06 -3.93
N PHE A 66 -7.13 -5.56 -2.89
CA PHE A 66 -7.74 -5.85 -1.61
C PHE A 66 -7.34 -4.83 -0.57
N MET A 67 -8.25 -4.54 0.35
CA MET A 67 -8.05 -3.63 1.46
C MET A 67 -8.59 -4.28 2.74
N PRO A 68 -7.76 -4.42 3.77
CA PRO A 68 -8.23 -4.79 5.09
C PRO A 68 -9.09 -3.67 5.67
N CYS A 69 -10.20 -4.04 6.31
CA CYS A 69 -11.00 -3.12 7.09
C CYS A 69 -10.19 -2.69 8.33
N PRO A 70 -10.02 -1.38 8.59
CA PRO A 70 -9.27 -0.90 9.75
C PRO A 70 -9.82 -1.42 11.09
N TYR A 71 -11.13 -1.66 11.15
CA TYR A 71 -11.84 -2.05 12.36
C TYR A 71 -11.91 -3.57 12.56
N CYS A 72 -12.48 -4.32 11.61
CA CYS A 72 -12.70 -5.76 11.78
C CYS A 72 -11.59 -6.64 11.20
N LYS A 73 -10.55 -6.03 10.62
CA LYS A 73 -9.42 -6.67 9.91
C LYS A 73 -9.79 -7.61 8.76
N GLY A 74 -11.07 -7.73 8.44
CA GLY A 74 -11.53 -8.50 7.28
C GLY A 74 -10.98 -7.90 5.99
N ILE A 75 -10.54 -8.76 5.08
CA ILE A 75 -9.99 -8.38 3.79
C ILE A 75 -11.13 -8.31 2.76
N TYR A 76 -11.29 -7.16 2.11
CA TYR A 76 -12.35 -6.91 1.12
C TYR A 76 -11.75 -6.32 -0.15
N ARG A 77 -12.44 -6.40 -1.29
CA ARG A 77 -12.01 -5.66 -2.50
C ARG A 77 -12.06 -4.15 -2.24
N LEU A 78 -11.13 -3.41 -2.84
CA LEU A 78 -11.06 -1.94 -2.80
C LEU A 78 -12.41 -1.28 -3.15
N THR A 79 -13.13 -1.85 -4.11
CA THR A 79 -14.47 -1.40 -4.55
C THR A 79 -15.58 -1.64 -3.51
N THR A 80 -15.37 -2.56 -2.58
CA THR A 80 -16.39 -3.01 -1.61
C THR A 80 -16.11 -2.61 -0.17
N VAL A 81 -14.85 -2.31 0.19
CA VAL A 81 -14.44 -2.02 1.58
C VAL A 81 -15.18 -0.81 2.17
N ARG A 82 -15.45 0.21 1.36
CA ARG A 82 -16.24 1.39 1.78
C ARG A 82 -17.71 1.07 2.02
N LYS A 83 -18.28 0.13 1.27
CA LYS A 83 -19.66 -0.33 1.51
C LYS A 83 -19.72 -1.14 2.80
N HIS A 84 -18.73 -2.02 3.00
CA HIS A 84 -18.58 -2.78 4.23
C HIS A 84 -18.44 -1.90 5.47
N SER A 85 -17.60 -0.86 5.45
CA SER A 85 -17.40 -0.01 6.63
C SER A 85 -18.68 0.64 7.14
N LYS A 86 -19.66 0.88 6.26
CA LYS A 86 -20.97 1.41 6.66
C LYS A 86 -21.78 0.44 7.52
N THR A 87 -21.59 -0.86 7.34
CA THR A 87 -22.31 -1.94 8.03
C THR A 87 -21.40 -2.80 8.93
N CYS A 88 -20.15 -2.39 9.09
CA CYS A 88 -19.17 -3.10 9.91
C CYS A 88 -19.56 -2.96 11.39
N LEU A 89 -19.79 -4.09 12.06
CA LEU A 89 -20.18 -4.12 13.47
C LEU A 89 -19.11 -3.54 14.41
N TYR A 90 -17.87 -3.49 13.96
CA TYR A 90 -16.72 -3.01 14.74
C TYR A 90 -16.35 -1.56 14.39
N CYS A 91 -17.04 -0.94 13.43
CA CYS A 91 -16.85 0.47 13.11
C CYS A 91 -17.50 1.33 14.21
N PRO A 92 -16.80 2.32 14.77
CA PRO A 92 -17.39 3.29 15.68
C PRO A 92 -18.56 4.04 15.03
N GLN A 93 -19.63 4.30 15.78
CA GLN A 93 -20.83 4.95 15.24
C GLN A 93 -20.67 6.47 15.06
N ASN A 94 -19.79 7.11 15.82
CA ASN A 94 -19.65 8.57 15.88
C ASN A 94 -18.40 9.12 15.15
N GLU A 95 -17.63 8.27 14.45
CA GLU A 95 -16.47 8.72 13.70
C GLU A 95 -16.84 9.03 12.25
N GLU A 96 -16.29 10.13 11.72
CA GLU A 96 -16.32 10.39 10.29
C GLU A 96 -15.60 9.26 9.55
N LYS A 97 -16.34 8.53 8.72
CA LYS A 97 -15.86 7.37 7.94
C LYS A 97 -14.95 7.78 6.76
N SER A 98 -14.11 8.80 6.95
CA SER A 98 -13.25 9.30 5.89
C SER A 98 -12.11 8.30 5.63
N ASN A 99 -11.79 8.08 4.35
CA ASN A 99 -10.57 7.40 3.90
C ASN A 99 -10.31 5.94 4.37
N ILE A 100 -11.35 5.14 4.69
CA ILE A 100 -11.23 3.70 4.99
C ILE A 100 -10.33 2.91 4.02
N ALA A 101 -10.43 3.21 2.71
CA ALA A 101 -9.60 2.55 1.72
C ALA A 101 -8.11 2.93 1.84
N SER A 102 -7.81 4.19 2.20
CA SER A 102 -6.44 4.66 2.45
C SER A 102 -5.85 3.99 3.68
N GLU A 103 -6.62 3.93 4.78
CA GLU A 103 -6.19 3.24 6.00
C GLU A 103 -5.96 1.74 5.79
N GLY A 104 -6.85 1.09 5.01
CA GLY A 104 -6.66 -0.29 4.60
C GLY A 104 -5.37 -0.47 3.80
N GLN A 105 -5.11 0.41 2.82
CA GLN A 105 -3.87 0.37 2.04
C GLN A 105 -2.64 0.63 2.91
N ASN A 106 -2.71 1.56 3.86
CA ASN A 106 -1.63 1.84 4.79
C ASN A 106 -1.32 0.61 5.65
N SER A 107 -2.35 -0.13 6.08
CA SER A 107 -2.17 -1.40 6.81
C SER A 107 -1.42 -2.44 5.97
N LEU A 108 -1.60 -2.47 4.64
CA LEU A 108 -0.85 -3.36 3.75
C LEU A 108 0.61 -2.94 3.55
N VAL A 109 0.89 -1.64 3.60
CA VAL A 109 2.24 -1.09 3.43
C VAL A 109 3.03 -1.15 4.75
N PHE A 110 2.37 -0.98 5.89
CA PHE A 110 2.97 -0.96 7.23
C PHE A 110 3.24 -2.37 7.75
N LYS A 111 3.76 -3.25 6.89
CA LYS A 111 4.19 -4.60 7.22
C LYS A 111 5.23 -4.57 8.33
N ALA A 112 5.25 -5.59 9.20
CA ALA A 112 6.17 -5.65 10.34
C ALA A 112 7.64 -5.41 9.94
N SER A 113 8.06 -5.93 8.78
CA SER A 113 9.41 -5.73 8.24
C SER A 113 9.78 -4.27 7.98
N ARG A 114 8.81 -3.37 7.82
CA ARG A 114 9.00 -1.97 7.40
C ARG A 114 8.54 -0.94 8.41
N VAL A 115 7.81 -1.35 9.45
CA VAL A 115 7.28 -0.44 10.47
C VAL A 115 8.37 0.47 11.03
N LEU A 116 9.53 -0.09 11.40
CA LEU A 116 10.65 0.67 11.97
C LEU A 116 11.19 1.77 11.04
N PHE A 117 11.15 1.56 9.72
CA PHE A 117 11.56 2.59 8.76
C PHE A 117 10.50 3.66 8.63
N LEU A 118 9.24 3.27 8.45
CA LEU A 118 8.14 4.20 8.25
C LEU A 118 7.85 5.03 9.50
N ASP A 119 8.08 4.50 10.70
CA ASP A 119 7.91 5.20 11.97
C ASP A 119 8.86 6.39 12.14
N LYS A 120 10.03 6.34 11.48
CA LYS A 120 10.97 7.46 11.44
C LYS A 120 10.51 8.60 10.51
N LEU A 121 9.57 8.32 9.59
CA LEU A 121 9.16 9.27 8.56
C LEU A 121 7.88 10.00 8.96
N ARG A 122 7.88 11.32 8.80
CA ARG A 122 6.69 12.16 9.01
C ARG A 122 5.59 11.80 8.02
N LEU A 123 5.96 11.31 6.84
CA LEU A 123 5.02 10.84 5.81
C LEU A 123 3.94 9.89 6.34
N LYS A 124 4.31 8.98 7.26
CA LYS A 124 3.41 7.96 7.80
C LYS A 124 2.15 8.58 8.40
N ASN A 125 2.31 9.67 9.13
CA ASN A 125 1.22 10.33 9.86
C ASN A 125 0.69 11.57 9.12
N GLU A 126 1.54 12.26 8.35
CA GLU A 126 1.17 13.54 7.75
C GLU A 126 0.62 13.44 6.32
N VAL A 127 1.05 12.45 5.53
CA VAL A 127 0.76 12.37 4.09
C VAL A 127 -0.07 11.14 3.77
N PHE A 128 0.37 9.96 4.20
CA PHE A 128 -0.26 8.69 3.81
C PHE A 128 -1.74 8.56 4.16
N PRO A 129 -2.25 9.08 5.30
CA PRO A 129 -3.68 9.03 5.62
C PRO A 129 -4.55 9.75 4.57
N ASN A 130 -4.02 10.82 3.97
CA ASN A 130 -4.72 11.66 3.02
C ASN A 130 -4.55 11.23 1.56
N MET A 131 -3.72 10.21 1.30
CA MET A 131 -3.51 9.70 -0.06
C MET A 131 -4.70 8.86 -0.52
N HIS A 132 -5.07 9.00 -1.79
CA HIS A 132 -6.06 8.13 -2.41
C HIS A 132 -5.53 6.69 -2.49
N ALA A 133 -6.36 5.70 -2.15
CA ALA A 133 -6.00 4.29 -2.29
C ALA A 133 -6.12 3.85 -3.76
N ASP A 134 -5.00 3.88 -4.48
CA ASP A 134 -4.84 3.35 -5.83
C ASP A 134 -3.49 2.62 -5.96
N ARG A 135 -3.26 1.97 -7.11
CA ARG A 135 -2.01 1.22 -7.36
C ARG A 135 -0.78 2.12 -7.26
N ALA A 136 -0.83 3.33 -7.82
CA ALA A 136 0.27 4.29 -7.74
C ALA A 136 0.62 4.66 -6.29
N SER A 137 -0.38 4.90 -5.45
CA SER A 137 -0.18 5.12 -4.01
C SER A 137 0.38 3.88 -3.32
N PHE A 138 -0.07 2.67 -3.68
CA PHE A 138 0.49 1.44 -3.13
C PHE A 138 1.98 1.33 -3.46
N TYR A 139 2.38 1.41 -4.73
CA TYR A 139 3.77 1.33 -5.15
C TYR A 139 4.63 2.44 -4.55
N GLY A 140 4.13 3.67 -4.56
CA GLY A 140 4.85 4.81 -4.02
C GLY A 140 5.08 4.72 -2.51
N LYS A 141 4.07 4.31 -1.74
CA LYS A 141 4.21 4.05 -0.29
C LYS A 141 5.07 2.81 -0.03
N ASN A 142 5.03 1.84 -0.93
CA ASN A 142 5.73 0.57 -0.76
C ASN A 142 7.22 0.62 -1.16
N ASP A 143 7.70 1.67 -1.81
CA ASP A 143 9.12 1.79 -2.17
C ASP A 143 9.91 2.68 -1.18
N PRO A 144 11.01 2.18 -0.57
CA PRO A 144 11.81 2.95 0.38
C PRO A 144 12.46 4.21 -0.23
N VAL A 145 12.90 4.18 -1.48
CA VAL A 145 13.52 5.33 -2.16
C VAL A 145 12.49 6.42 -2.39
N ILE A 146 11.29 6.06 -2.84
CA ILE A 146 10.18 7.02 -3.02
C ILE A 146 9.82 7.65 -1.68
N CYS A 147 9.72 6.85 -0.62
CA CYS A 147 9.43 7.33 0.73
C CYS A 147 10.51 8.29 1.25
N GLN A 148 11.80 7.96 1.09
CA GLN A 148 12.87 8.86 1.51
C GLN A 148 12.89 10.16 0.69
N TYR A 149 12.70 10.08 -0.63
CA TYR A 149 12.56 11.25 -1.50
C TYR A 149 11.43 12.18 -1.05
N ALA A 150 10.26 11.61 -0.78
CA ALA A 150 9.09 12.35 -0.33
C ALA A 150 9.29 12.97 1.06
N GLU A 151 9.98 12.28 1.98
CA GLU A 151 10.33 12.81 3.30
C GLU A 151 11.32 13.98 3.17
N ASP A 152 12.34 13.86 2.31
CA ASP A 152 13.30 14.94 2.07
C ASP A 152 12.62 16.16 1.43
N TYR A 153 11.66 15.93 0.54
CA TYR A 153 10.84 17.00 -0.03
C TYR A 153 9.96 17.66 1.04
N LEU A 154 9.29 16.87 1.87
CA LEU A 154 8.47 17.37 2.98
C LEU A 154 9.31 18.19 3.98
N ARG A 155 10.54 17.77 4.28
CA ARG A 155 11.44 18.48 5.20
C ARG A 155 11.84 19.87 4.70
N LYS A 156 12.02 20.02 3.38
CA LYS A 156 12.42 21.29 2.75
C LYS A 156 11.31 22.36 2.76
N HIS A 157 10.06 21.96 2.98
CA HIS A 157 8.91 22.83 2.80
C HIS A 157 8.00 22.83 4.03
N LYS A 158 7.78 24.00 4.64
CA LYS A 158 6.99 24.13 5.88
C LYS A 158 5.50 24.46 5.67
N ARG A 159 5.05 24.64 4.43
CA ARG A 159 3.68 25.09 4.12
C ARG A 159 2.68 23.94 4.22
N PRO A 160 1.45 24.14 4.75
CA PRO A 160 0.49 23.05 4.95
C PRO A 160 0.06 22.35 3.65
N HIS A 161 -0.08 23.09 2.54
CA HIS A 161 -0.45 22.54 1.23
C HIS A 161 0.62 21.63 0.61
N ILE A 162 1.82 21.55 1.20
CA ILE A 162 2.89 20.70 0.69
C ILE A 162 2.49 19.22 0.69
N LYS A 163 1.62 18.80 1.62
CA LYS A 163 1.19 17.40 1.76
C LYS A 163 0.55 16.88 0.46
N ASN A 164 -0.24 17.71 -0.22
CA ASN A 164 -0.85 17.37 -1.50
C ASN A 164 0.20 17.27 -2.62
N ALA A 165 1.18 18.19 -2.62
CA ALA A 165 2.29 18.13 -3.58
C ALA A 165 3.16 16.88 -3.36
N VAL A 166 3.43 16.52 -2.10
CA VAL A 166 4.17 15.30 -1.73
C VAL A 166 3.38 14.05 -2.17
N SER A 167 2.08 14.00 -1.88
CA SER A 167 1.19 12.93 -2.34
C SER A 167 1.24 12.75 -3.86
N ASN A 168 1.17 13.84 -4.63
CA ASN A 168 1.28 13.79 -6.09
C ASN A 168 2.63 13.24 -6.54
N LYS A 169 3.73 13.67 -5.91
CA LYS A 169 5.08 13.19 -6.20
C LYS A 169 5.29 11.71 -5.91
N ILE A 170 4.76 11.24 -4.78
CA ILE A 170 4.76 9.81 -4.46
C ILE A 170 3.99 9.03 -5.53
N ARG A 171 2.82 9.53 -5.95
CA ARG A 171 2.00 8.88 -6.98
C ARG A 171 2.62 8.96 -8.37
N GLU A 172 3.38 10.00 -8.71
CA GLU A 172 4.12 10.12 -9.97
C GLU A 172 5.16 9.00 -10.10
N LEU A 173 6.01 8.83 -9.08
CA LEU A 173 6.98 7.74 -9.02
C LEU A 173 6.30 6.37 -8.87
N GLY A 174 5.18 6.30 -8.15
CA GLY A 174 4.38 5.09 -8.04
C GLY A 174 3.78 4.64 -9.39
N ARG A 175 3.32 5.58 -10.23
CA ARG A 175 2.89 5.28 -11.62
C ARG A 175 4.04 4.76 -12.46
N LEU A 176 5.22 5.37 -12.32
CA LEU A 176 6.43 4.91 -13.01
C LEU A 176 6.77 3.47 -12.64
N LEU A 177 6.81 3.15 -11.33
CA LEU A 177 7.05 1.77 -10.87
C LEU A 177 5.97 0.79 -11.33
N THR A 178 4.71 1.21 -11.31
CA THR A 178 3.61 0.37 -11.81
C THR A 178 3.87 -0.03 -13.26
N SER A 179 4.21 0.94 -14.13
CA SER A 179 4.52 0.68 -15.54
C SER A 179 5.77 -0.17 -15.72
N LEU A 180 6.81 0.05 -14.91
CA LEU A 180 8.05 -0.72 -14.95
C LEU A 180 7.86 -2.19 -14.54
N GLU A 181 7.04 -2.46 -13.53
CA GLU A 181 6.74 -3.83 -13.12
C GLU A 181 5.90 -4.54 -14.19
N GLU A 182 4.85 -3.89 -14.70
CA GLU A 182 3.95 -4.50 -15.68
C GLU A 182 4.66 -4.89 -16.99
N ILE A 183 5.65 -4.10 -17.42
CA ILE A 183 6.31 -4.30 -18.72
C ILE A 183 7.62 -5.08 -18.56
N TYR A 184 8.36 -4.85 -17.46
CA TYR A 184 9.73 -5.33 -17.30
C TYR A 184 9.97 -6.13 -16.02
N GLY A 185 8.98 -6.30 -15.15
CA GLY A 185 9.12 -7.00 -13.87
C GLY A 185 9.99 -6.26 -12.85
N LEU A 186 10.25 -4.96 -13.03
CA LEU A 186 11.03 -4.15 -12.10
C LEU A 186 10.12 -3.51 -11.06
N ASN A 187 10.16 -3.98 -9.82
CA ASN A 187 9.20 -3.62 -8.77
C ASN A 187 9.74 -2.66 -7.71
N THR A 188 10.99 -2.22 -7.82
CA THR A 188 11.62 -1.23 -6.91
C THR A 188 12.39 -0.16 -7.68
N MET A 189 12.51 1.03 -7.09
CA MET A 189 13.31 2.11 -7.66
C MET A 189 14.79 1.75 -7.69
N LEU A 190 15.31 1.01 -6.70
CA LEU A 190 16.71 0.58 -6.69
C LEU A 190 17.04 -0.31 -7.90
N GLN A 191 16.16 -1.25 -8.25
CA GLN A 191 16.31 -2.02 -9.48
C GLN A 191 16.24 -1.12 -10.72
N ALA A 192 15.22 -0.26 -10.79
CA ALA A 192 15.01 0.64 -11.93
C ALA A 192 16.19 1.60 -12.17
N MET A 193 16.89 2.02 -11.11
CA MET A 193 18.06 2.90 -11.15
C MET A 193 19.35 2.22 -11.62
N ASN A 194 19.32 0.91 -11.89
CA ASN A 194 20.45 0.25 -12.55
C ASN A 194 20.65 0.84 -13.96
N THR A 195 21.90 1.16 -14.32
CA THR A 195 22.24 1.74 -15.63
C THR A 195 21.78 0.86 -16.80
N LYS A 196 21.75 -0.46 -16.62
CA LYS A 196 21.24 -1.43 -17.61
C LYS A 196 19.74 -1.30 -17.89
N HIS A 197 19.01 -0.52 -17.10
CA HIS A 197 17.56 -0.32 -17.22
C HIS A 197 17.20 1.11 -17.60
N PHE A 198 18.17 1.96 -17.94
CA PHE A 198 17.93 3.36 -18.31
C PHE A 198 16.86 3.51 -19.38
N ASP A 199 16.98 2.79 -20.51
CA ASP A 199 16.01 2.87 -21.61
C ASP A 199 14.62 2.38 -21.19
N LYS A 200 14.55 1.39 -20.29
CA LYS A 200 13.28 0.91 -19.71
C LYS A 200 12.61 1.99 -18.88
N VAL A 201 13.37 2.76 -18.11
CA VAL A 201 12.88 3.91 -17.33
C VAL A 201 12.40 5.03 -18.24
N VAL A 202 13.14 5.33 -19.32
CA VAL A 202 12.72 6.32 -20.31
C VAL A 202 11.40 5.91 -20.98
N HIS A 203 11.29 4.65 -21.40
CA HIS A 203 10.07 4.14 -22.02
C HIS A 203 8.88 4.18 -21.04
N ALA A 204 9.06 3.73 -19.79
CA ALA A 204 8.01 3.83 -18.78
C ALA A 204 7.61 5.30 -18.50
N ALA A 205 8.57 6.22 -18.48
CA ALA A 205 8.31 7.65 -18.34
C ALA A 205 7.47 8.20 -19.52
N GLN A 206 7.76 7.77 -20.75
CA GLN A 206 6.96 8.14 -21.92
C GLN A 206 5.52 7.64 -21.81
N ILE A 207 5.33 6.39 -21.37
CA ILE A 207 4.00 5.78 -21.18
C ILE A 207 3.18 6.58 -20.16
N ILE A 208 3.72 6.83 -18.96
CA ILE A 208 2.95 7.55 -17.91
C ILE A 208 2.70 9.02 -18.26
N SER A 209 3.46 9.57 -19.20
CA SER A 209 3.28 10.93 -19.73
C SER A 209 2.32 10.99 -20.92
N GLY A 210 1.86 9.84 -21.41
CA GLY A 210 1.01 9.71 -22.59
C GLY A 210 1.70 10.20 -23.87
N TYR A 211 2.94 9.77 -24.11
CA TYR A 211 3.64 10.07 -25.35
C TYR A 211 2.96 9.40 -26.56
N ASP A 212 2.65 10.19 -27.58
CA ASP A 212 2.19 9.69 -28.88
C ASP A 212 3.34 9.79 -29.90
N ALA A 213 3.76 8.63 -30.43
CA ALA A 213 4.82 8.55 -31.42
C ALA A 213 4.45 9.19 -32.77
N THR A 214 3.16 9.27 -33.10
CA THR A 214 2.68 9.81 -34.38
C THR A 214 2.76 11.33 -34.38
N SER A 215 2.13 11.98 -33.39
CA SER A 215 2.16 13.44 -33.25
C SER A 215 3.43 13.97 -32.58
N LYS A 216 4.25 13.10 -31.97
CA LYS A 216 5.41 13.44 -31.14
C LYS A 216 5.05 14.37 -29.97
N THR A 217 3.85 14.23 -29.43
CA THR A 217 3.34 15.05 -28.31
C THR A 217 3.14 14.22 -27.04
N PHE A 218 2.96 14.89 -25.91
CA PHE A 218 2.65 14.27 -24.61
C PHE A 218 1.27 14.72 -24.15
N GLN A 219 0.45 13.80 -23.65
CA GLN A 219 -0.82 14.14 -22.98
C GLN A 219 -0.59 14.91 -21.67
N ALA A 220 0.51 14.62 -20.97
CA ALA A 220 0.93 15.33 -19.76
C ALA A 220 2.33 15.96 -19.94
N PRO A 221 2.47 17.07 -20.70
CA PRO A 221 3.78 17.69 -20.97
C PRO A 221 4.52 18.09 -19.69
N SER A 222 3.81 18.60 -18.70
CA SER A 222 4.40 18.99 -17.41
C SER A 222 5.04 17.81 -16.67
N LEU A 223 4.44 16.62 -16.75
CA LEU A 223 4.98 15.40 -16.15
C LEU A 223 6.27 14.98 -16.85
N ALA A 224 6.25 14.94 -18.19
CA ALA A 224 7.42 14.64 -19.00
C ALA A 224 8.58 15.62 -18.69
N LEU A 225 8.28 16.92 -18.60
CA LEU A 225 9.26 17.96 -18.35
C LEU A 225 9.97 17.80 -16.99
N HIS A 226 9.20 17.55 -15.92
CA HIS A 226 9.79 17.49 -14.58
C HIS A 226 10.27 16.10 -14.16
N MET A 227 10.05 15.05 -14.98
CA MET A 227 10.41 13.67 -14.64
C MET A 227 11.91 13.52 -14.36
N LYS A 228 12.75 14.15 -15.18
CA LYS A 228 14.21 14.20 -14.97
C LYS A 228 14.55 14.69 -13.56
N THR A 229 13.94 15.80 -13.13
CA THR A 229 14.21 16.42 -11.82
C THR A 229 13.76 15.51 -10.68
N ILE A 230 12.60 14.86 -10.83
CA ILE A 230 12.08 13.92 -9.83
C ILE A 230 13.00 12.70 -9.71
N LEU A 231 13.40 12.10 -10.84
CA LEU A 231 14.29 10.94 -10.86
C LEU A 231 15.66 11.23 -10.27
N LEU A 232 16.26 12.38 -10.61
CA LEU A 232 17.54 12.80 -10.01
C LEU A 232 17.43 12.94 -8.49
N ALA A 233 16.35 13.54 -8.00
CA ALA A 233 16.11 13.66 -6.56
C ALA A 233 15.88 12.28 -5.90
N ALA A 234 15.21 11.36 -6.58
CA ALA A 234 15.05 9.98 -6.12
C ALA A 234 16.42 9.26 -6.06
N CYS A 235 17.31 9.46 -7.03
CA CYS A 235 18.67 8.89 -6.98
C CYS A 235 19.48 9.41 -5.78
N LEU A 236 19.32 10.69 -5.42
CA LEU A 236 19.94 11.25 -4.21
C LEU A 236 19.37 10.63 -2.93
N ALA A 237 18.06 10.36 -2.89
CA ALA A 237 17.42 9.65 -1.79
C ALA A 237 17.94 8.20 -1.69
N ALA A 238 18.06 7.50 -2.82
CA ALA A 238 18.64 6.16 -2.88
C ALA A 238 20.07 6.13 -2.34
N LYS A 239 20.92 7.08 -2.77
CA LYS A 239 22.28 7.24 -2.23
C LYS A 239 22.28 7.39 -0.71
N THR A 240 21.36 8.18 -0.17
CA THR A 240 21.24 8.40 1.28
C THR A 240 20.87 7.11 2.02
N ILE A 241 19.91 6.34 1.50
CA ILE A 241 19.50 5.05 2.07
C ILE A 241 20.67 4.05 2.08
N LEU A 242 21.37 3.92 0.94
CA LEU A 242 22.48 2.99 0.80
C LEU A 242 23.64 3.33 1.74
N LEU A 243 23.97 4.62 1.88
CA LEU A 243 25.03 5.08 2.78
C LEU A 243 24.68 4.89 4.26
N LYS A 244 23.41 4.99 4.64
CA LYS A 244 22.95 4.78 6.02
C LYS A 244 22.81 3.30 6.39
N GLN A 245 23.08 2.38 5.46
CA GLN A 245 22.89 0.93 5.65
C GLN A 245 21.49 0.58 6.19
N GLU A 246 20.46 1.32 5.78
CA GLU A 246 19.10 0.98 6.19
C GLU A 246 18.75 -0.44 5.67
N PRO A 247 18.16 -1.31 6.50
CA PRO A 247 18.13 -2.77 6.29
C PRO A 247 17.38 -3.28 5.04
N PHE A 248 16.80 -2.38 4.25
CA PHE A 248 16.08 -2.67 3.00
C PHE A 248 16.99 -2.69 1.76
N ALA A 249 18.26 -2.28 1.91
CA ALA A 249 19.23 -2.22 0.82
C ALA A 249 19.82 -3.60 0.43
N SER A 250 19.46 -4.66 1.15
CA SER A 250 20.05 -5.99 1.00
C SER A 250 18.98 -7.08 1.00
N ARG A 251 18.10 -7.09 -0.01
CA ARG A 251 17.45 -8.29 -0.58
C ARG A 251 17.12 -8.05 -2.05
#